data_AF-A0A7S4E0U9-F1
#
_entry.id   AF-A0A7S4E0U9-F1
#
_cell.length_a   1.000
_cell.length_b   1.000
_cell.length_c   1.000
_cell.angle_alpha   90.00
_cell.angle_beta   90.00
_cell.angle_gamma   90.00
#
_symmetry.space_group_name_H-M   'P 1'
#
loop_
_entity.id
_entity.type
_entity.pdbx_description
1 polymer ?
#
loop_
_entity_poly.entity_id
_entity_poly.type
_entity_poly.pdbx_seq_one_letter_code
_entity_poly.pdbx_strand_id
1 'polypeptide(L)'
;GKQFGLLKAKQSVTVGGKTILPSQVLSPATDGIKVSLLWDTSDPSNAKQVSMGSALMIHEATYSNELAKNVSKYGHSTAGMAGSFARQTRSKTLVLTHISSRFNDKKYEAGELNPMTEALVKQAQEGAEMSGDGGVPPEKVLLAHDFLELERTADGQFVP
;
A
#
# COMPACT_ATOMS: atom_id res chain seq x y z
N GLY A 1 -28.08 23.07 4.34
CA GLY A 1 -28.91 23.59 5.46
C GLY A 1 -28.96 22.59 6.62
N LYS A 2 -29.48 23.00 7.78
CA LYS A 2 -29.51 22.20 9.03
C LYS A 2 -30.02 20.77 8.86
N GLN A 3 -31.13 20.59 8.14
CA GLN A 3 -31.74 19.28 7.89
C GLN A 3 -30.83 18.32 7.11
N PHE A 4 -30.03 18.84 6.18
CA PHE A 4 -29.03 18.06 5.45
C PHE A 4 -27.92 17.53 6.37
N GLY A 5 -27.50 18.35 7.34
CA GLY A 5 -26.51 17.95 8.34
C GLY A 5 -27.02 16.83 9.24
N LEU A 6 -28.29 16.90 9.65
CA LEU A 6 -28.95 15.86 10.47
C LEU A 6 -29.01 14.53 9.72
N LEU A 7 -29.40 14.54 8.44
CA LEU A 7 -29.41 13.34 7.60
C LEU A 7 -28.00 12.73 7.48
N LYS A 8 -26.98 13.54 7.20
CA LYS A 8 -25.57 13.09 7.17
C LYS A 8 -25.09 12.54 8.51
N ALA A 9 -25.62 13.03 9.63
CA ALA A 9 -25.38 12.50 10.97
C ALA A 9 -26.21 11.24 11.30
N LYS A 10 -26.84 10.61 10.29
CA LYS A 10 -27.72 9.45 10.42
C LYS A 10 -28.98 9.70 11.25
N GLN A 11 -29.48 10.94 11.27
CA GLN A 11 -30.71 11.32 11.95
C GLN A 11 -31.83 11.62 10.93
N SER A 12 -33.03 11.09 11.18
CA SER A 12 -34.21 11.37 10.35
C SER A 12 -34.69 12.81 10.52
N VAL A 13 -35.25 13.40 9.46
CA VAL A 13 -35.78 14.76 9.48
C VAL A 13 -37.20 14.81 8.93
N THR A 14 -38.02 15.73 9.44
CA THR A 14 -39.37 15.99 8.90
C THR A 14 -39.34 17.21 8.00
N VAL A 15 -39.83 17.07 6.77
CA VAL A 15 -39.92 18.14 5.76
C VAL A 15 -41.32 18.09 5.14
N GLY A 16 -42.06 19.20 5.22
CA GLY A 16 -43.42 19.27 4.65
C GLY A 16 -44.38 18.20 5.21
N GLY A 17 -44.24 17.86 6.49
CA GLY A 17 -45.04 16.81 7.16
C GLY A 17 -44.62 15.36 6.85
N LYS A 18 -43.59 15.14 6.01
CA LYS A 18 -43.06 13.81 5.72
C LYS A 18 -41.75 13.57 6.46
N THR A 19 -41.61 12.40 7.09
CA THR A 19 -40.35 11.95 7.68
C THR A 19 -39.46 11.33 6.60
N ILE A 20 -38.24 11.82 6.48
CA ILE A 20 -37.20 11.33 5.57
C ILE A 20 -36.15 10.62 6.42
N LEU A 21 -35.92 9.34 6.11
CA LEU A 21 -34.87 8.52 6.72
C LEU A 21 -33.54 8.73 5.98
N PRO A 22 -32.39 8.70 6.68
CA PRO A 22 -31.08 8.77 6.03
C PRO A 22 -30.88 7.73 4.92
N SER A 23 -31.37 6.50 5.11
CA SER A 23 -31.27 5.41 4.13
C SER A 23 -32.03 5.65 2.82
N GLN A 24 -32.98 6.58 2.79
CA GLN A 24 -33.73 6.92 1.58
C GLN A 24 -32.96 7.88 0.67
N VAL A 25 -31.92 8.55 1.19
CA VAL A 25 -31.25 9.66 0.50
C VAL A 25 -29.72 9.62 0.58
N LEU A 26 -29.15 8.81 1.47
CA LEU A 26 -27.71 8.57 1.57
C LEU A 26 -27.35 7.23 0.97
N SER A 27 -26.31 7.23 0.15
CA SER A 27 -25.61 6.00 -0.25
C SER A 27 -24.93 5.35 0.96
N PRO A 28 -24.59 4.04 0.89
CA PRO A 28 -23.74 3.40 1.88
C PRO A 28 -22.47 4.20 2.14
N ALA A 29 -21.97 4.16 3.37
CA ALA A 29 -20.69 4.77 3.69
C ALA A 29 -19.59 4.10 2.85
N THR A 30 -18.77 4.90 2.19
CA THR A 30 -17.54 4.43 1.56
C THR A 30 -16.48 4.24 2.63
N ASP A 31 -15.78 3.10 2.59
CA ASP A 31 -14.66 2.86 3.48
C ASP A 31 -13.56 3.90 3.22
N GLY A 32 -12.94 4.37 4.31
CA GLY A 32 -11.78 5.25 4.22
C GLY A 32 -10.59 4.55 3.57
N ILE A 33 -9.73 5.32 2.92
CA ILE A 33 -8.50 4.80 2.31
C ILE A 33 -7.38 4.90 3.34
N LYS A 34 -6.77 3.76 3.68
CA LYS A 34 -5.54 3.72 4.49
C LYS A 34 -4.32 3.57 3.59
N VAL A 35 -3.36 4.49 3.74
CA VAL A 35 -2.04 4.42 3.11
C VAL A 35 -0.99 4.33 4.22
N SER A 36 -0.09 3.36 4.11
CA SER A 36 1.06 3.20 5.01
C SER A 36 2.35 3.53 4.27
N LEU A 37 3.14 4.45 4.84
CA LEU A 37 4.44 4.85 4.30
C LEU A 37 5.54 4.39 5.28
N LEU A 38 6.34 3.44 4.86
CA LEU A 38 7.51 2.95 5.59
C LEU A 38 8.77 3.48 4.89
N TRP A 39 9.35 4.50 5.50
CA TRP A 39 10.70 4.98 5.20
C TRP A 39 11.77 4.11 5.84
N ASP A 40 13.01 4.59 5.81
CA ASP A 40 14.22 3.90 6.23
C ASP A 40 14.03 3.06 7.49
N THR A 41 14.05 1.74 7.33
CA THR A 41 13.88 0.79 8.42
C THR A 41 14.42 -0.59 8.04
N SER A 42 15.07 -1.25 8.99
CA SER A 42 15.40 -2.68 8.92
C SER A 42 14.46 -3.56 9.73
N ASP A 43 13.57 -2.97 10.54
CA ASP A 43 12.59 -3.67 11.36
C ASP A 43 11.28 -2.87 11.46
N PRO A 44 10.29 -3.17 10.59
CA PRO A 44 8.99 -2.50 10.61
C PRO A 44 8.01 -3.10 11.63
N SER A 45 8.43 -3.98 12.55
CA SER A 45 7.54 -4.68 13.49
C SER A 45 6.63 -3.75 14.30
N ASN A 46 7.14 -2.62 14.77
CA ASN A 46 6.37 -1.61 15.50
C ASN A 46 5.25 -0.97 14.65
N ALA A 47 5.38 -0.96 13.33
CA ALA A 47 4.38 -0.44 12.41
C ALA A 47 3.30 -1.47 12.02
N LYS A 48 3.41 -2.74 12.48
CA LYS A 48 2.53 -3.83 12.03
C LYS A 48 1.06 -3.55 12.30
N GLN A 49 0.71 -3.13 13.52
CA GLN A 49 -0.70 -2.90 13.89
C GLN A 49 -1.31 -1.72 13.14
N VAL A 50 -0.58 -0.60 13.04
CA VAL A 50 -1.04 0.61 12.34
C VAL A 50 -1.20 0.35 10.84
N SER A 51 -0.31 -0.44 10.25
CA SER A 51 -0.30 -0.76 8.81
C SER A 51 -1.32 -1.80 8.38
N MET A 52 -1.98 -2.48 9.33
CA MET A 52 -2.91 -3.56 9.04
C MET A 52 -4.06 -3.11 8.12
N GLY A 53 -4.27 -3.85 7.02
CA GLY A 53 -5.33 -3.62 6.04
C GLY A 53 -5.14 -2.37 5.19
N SER A 54 -3.90 -1.95 4.94
CA SER A 54 -3.64 -0.77 4.09
C SER A 54 -4.09 -1.04 2.66
N ALA A 55 -4.77 -0.06 2.05
CA ALA A 55 -5.10 -0.12 0.63
C ALA A 55 -3.82 0.03 -0.21
N LEU A 56 -2.89 0.87 0.24
CA LEU A 56 -1.59 1.08 -0.36
C LEU A 56 -0.50 1.08 0.72
N MET A 57 0.55 0.29 0.51
CA MET A 57 1.76 0.29 1.29
C MET A 57 2.92 0.76 0.42
N ILE A 58 3.62 1.81 0.84
CA ILE A 58 4.86 2.28 0.23
C ILE A 58 5.97 1.89 1.19
N HIS A 59 6.91 1.06 0.76
CA HIS A 59 7.98 0.53 1.61
C HIS A 59 9.34 0.67 0.96
N GLU A 60 10.35 1.07 1.73
CA GLU A 60 11.73 1.06 1.25
C GLU A 60 12.22 -0.35 0.92
N ALA A 61 12.99 -0.48 -0.17
CA ALA A 61 13.59 -1.73 -0.61
C ALA A 61 15.01 -1.45 -1.10
N THR A 62 15.81 -0.81 -0.24
CA THR A 62 17.15 -0.32 -0.58
C THR A 62 18.06 -1.42 -1.14
N TYR A 63 17.87 -2.66 -0.69
CA TYR A 63 18.73 -3.80 -1.06
C TYR A 63 17.96 -4.98 -1.69
N SER A 64 18.70 -5.79 -2.47
CA SER A 64 18.25 -7.12 -2.87
C SER A 64 18.39 -8.13 -1.72
N ASN A 65 17.67 -9.25 -1.80
CA ASN A 65 17.76 -10.34 -0.82
C ASN A 65 19.17 -10.95 -0.70
N GLU A 66 20.00 -10.85 -1.74
CA GLU A 66 21.39 -11.34 -1.74
C GLU A 66 22.27 -10.55 -0.76
N LEU A 67 21.91 -9.29 -0.49
CA LEU A 67 22.58 -8.42 0.47
C LEU A 67 21.98 -8.52 1.88
N ALA A 68 21.03 -9.44 2.11
CA ALA A 68 20.31 -9.62 3.39
C ALA A 68 21.22 -9.69 4.63
N LYS A 69 22.41 -10.30 4.49
CA LYS A 69 23.38 -10.46 5.58
C LYS A 69 23.94 -9.14 6.14
N ASN A 70 23.82 -8.04 5.39
CA ASN A 70 24.35 -6.74 5.76
C ASN A 70 23.27 -5.75 6.24
N VAL A 71 22.00 -6.16 6.21
CA VAL A 71 20.84 -5.25 6.34
C VAL A 71 20.71 -4.68 7.75
N SER A 72 20.96 -5.49 8.78
CA SER A 72 20.98 -5.05 10.18
C SER A 72 22.09 -4.03 10.50
N LYS A 73 23.14 -3.97 9.67
CA LYS A 73 24.25 -3.04 9.85
C LYS A 73 23.98 -1.66 9.24
N TYR A 74 23.14 -1.59 8.21
CA TYR A 74 22.86 -0.36 7.47
C TYR A 74 21.47 0.21 7.75
N GLY A 75 20.59 -0.51 8.46
CA GLY A 75 19.30 0.02 8.92
C GLY A 75 18.22 0.10 7.84
N HIS A 76 18.39 -0.60 6.73
CA HIS A 76 17.45 -0.60 5.60
C HIS A 76 16.70 -1.92 5.44
N SER A 77 15.81 -2.05 4.46
CA SER A 77 15.08 -3.29 4.15
C SER A 77 15.49 -3.89 2.80
N THR A 78 15.28 -5.20 2.65
CA THR A 78 15.30 -5.84 1.32
C THR A 78 13.92 -5.86 0.68
N ALA A 79 13.87 -6.03 -0.64
CA ALA A 79 12.60 -6.20 -1.35
C ALA A 79 11.76 -7.37 -0.79
N GLY A 80 12.39 -8.51 -0.47
CA GLY A 80 11.70 -9.64 0.16
C GLY A 80 11.14 -9.34 1.55
N MET A 81 11.84 -8.52 2.35
CA MET A 81 11.34 -8.07 3.65
C MET A 81 10.09 -7.18 3.50
N ALA A 82 10.11 -6.25 2.54
CA ALA A 82 8.96 -5.42 2.22
C ALA A 82 7.75 -6.26 1.78
N GLY A 83 7.97 -7.26 0.92
CA GLY A 83 6.96 -8.24 0.51
C GLY A 83 6.35 -9.01 1.68
N SER A 84 7.20 -9.56 2.56
CA SER A 84 6.75 -10.28 3.75
C SER A 84 5.96 -9.37 4.70
N PHE A 85 6.39 -8.13 4.91
CA PHE A 85 5.67 -7.19 5.77
C PHE A 85 4.31 -6.79 5.19
N ALA A 86 4.22 -6.57 3.87
CA ALA A 86 2.96 -6.32 3.19
C ALA A 86 1.97 -7.49 3.36
N ARG A 87 2.47 -8.73 3.29
CA ARG A 87 1.68 -9.95 3.55
C ARG A 87 1.15 -10.00 4.98
N GLN A 88 2.04 -9.83 5.95
CA GLN A 88 1.70 -9.87 7.38
C GLN A 88 0.69 -8.80 7.79
N THR A 89 0.72 -7.66 7.11
CA THR A 89 -0.20 -6.53 7.33
C THR A 89 -1.43 -6.58 6.42
N ARG A 90 -1.54 -7.58 5.54
CA ARG A 90 -2.66 -7.74 4.59
C ARG A 90 -2.88 -6.47 3.75
N SER A 91 -1.79 -5.87 3.31
CA SER A 91 -1.84 -4.69 2.44
C SER A 91 -2.25 -5.12 1.04
N LYS A 92 -3.16 -4.36 0.40
CA LYS A 92 -3.68 -4.74 -0.92
C LYS A 92 -2.68 -4.49 -2.05
N THR A 93 -1.99 -3.36 -2.01
CA THR A 93 -0.96 -3.00 -2.99
C THR A 93 0.32 -2.59 -2.28
N LEU A 94 1.45 -3.13 -2.73
CA LEU A 94 2.80 -2.78 -2.28
C LEU A 94 3.51 -1.98 -3.37
N VAL A 95 4.10 -0.85 -3.02
CA VAL A 95 4.99 -0.05 -3.85
C VAL A 95 6.38 -0.06 -3.20
N LEU A 96 7.36 -0.60 -3.92
CA LEU A 96 8.76 -0.60 -3.53
C LEU A 96 9.39 0.74 -3.91
N THR A 97 10.14 1.36 -3.00
CA THR A 97 10.79 2.66 -3.22
C THR A 97 12.13 2.74 -2.50
N HIS A 98 12.79 3.90 -2.54
CA HIS A 98 14.10 4.15 -1.91
C HIS A 98 15.14 3.10 -2.34
N ILE A 99 15.20 2.85 -3.65
CA ILE A 99 16.07 1.83 -4.24
C ILE A 99 17.49 2.38 -4.37
N SER A 100 18.49 1.59 -3.98
CA SER A 100 19.89 1.97 -4.18
C SER A 100 20.17 2.26 -5.65
N SER A 101 20.92 3.33 -5.93
CA SER A 101 21.35 3.70 -7.29
C SER A 101 22.06 2.58 -8.04
N ARG A 102 22.63 1.60 -7.32
CA ARG A 102 23.24 0.37 -7.86
C ARG A 102 22.30 -0.47 -8.71
N PHE A 103 20.99 -0.40 -8.45
CA PHE A 103 19.98 -1.12 -9.23
C PHE A 103 19.38 -0.24 -10.34
N ASN A 104 19.72 1.06 -10.38
CA ASN A 104 19.20 2.05 -11.30
C ASN A 104 20.29 2.50 -12.31
N ASP A 105 21.06 1.52 -12.83
CA ASP A 105 22.24 1.74 -13.67
C ASP A 105 21.91 2.32 -15.07
N LYS A 106 20.63 2.34 -15.42
CA LYS A 106 20.06 3.11 -16.52
C LYS A 106 18.84 3.83 -15.96
N LYS A 107 18.72 5.14 -16.24
CA LYS A 107 17.48 5.89 -16.05
C LYS A 107 16.33 4.99 -16.48
N TYR A 108 15.28 4.89 -15.68
CA TYR A 108 13.99 4.36 -16.09
C TYR A 108 13.60 5.06 -17.40
N GLU A 109 13.90 4.45 -18.54
CA GLU A 109 13.57 5.01 -19.84
C GLU A 109 12.28 4.32 -20.28
N ALA A 110 11.26 5.13 -20.54
CA ALA A 110 9.99 4.69 -21.14
C ALA A 110 9.21 3.60 -20.37
N GLY A 111 9.31 3.55 -19.03
CA GLY A 111 8.45 2.70 -18.21
C GLY A 111 8.82 1.21 -18.20
N GLU A 112 9.97 0.83 -18.77
CA GLU A 112 10.47 -0.54 -18.71
C GLU A 112 11.45 -0.73 -17.53
N LEU A 113 11.19 -1.78 -16.74
CA LEU A 113 12.09 -2.22 -15.69
C LEU A 113 13.37 -2.77 -16.32
N ASN A 114 14.52 -2.42 -15.76
CA ASN A 114 15.76 -3.14 -16.08
C ASN A 114 15.79 -4.50 -15.33
N PRO A 115 16.61 -5.48 -15.76
CA PRO A 115 16.65 -6.80 -15.14
C PRO A 115 16.93 -6.80 -13.62
N MET A 116 17.69 -5.82 -13.12
CA MET A 116 17.96 -5.69 -11.69
C MET A 116 16.72 -5.23 -10.91
N THR A 117 15.99 -4.26 -11.46
CA THR A 117 14.73 -3.78 -10.88
C THR A 117 13.59 -4.80 -10.98
N GLU A 118 13.52 -5.58 -12.06
CA GLU A 118 12.60 -6.73 -12.16
C GLU A 118 12.90 -7.76 -11.08
N ALA A 119 14.18 -8.03 -10.81
CA ALA A 119 14.58 -8.94 -9.75
C ALA A 119 14.12 -8.48 -8.36
N LEU A 120 14.12 -7.16 -8.09
CA LEU A 120 13.59 -6.62 -6.83
C LEU A 120 12.08 -6.86 -6.70
N VAL A 121 11.31 -6.58 -7.76
CA VAL A 121 9.86 -6.84 -7.76
C VAL A 121 9.58 -8.33 -7.52
N LYS A 122 10.32 -9.21 -8.20
CA LYS A 122 10.21 -10.65 -8.04
C LYS A 122 10.56 -11.09 -6.61
N GLN A 123 11.63 -10.55 -6.02
CA GLN A 123 12.01 -10.85 -4.64
C GLN A 123 10.96 -10.42 -3.63
N ALA A 124 10.28 -9.29 -3.85
CA ALA A 124 9.16 -8.85 -3.02
C ALA A 124 7.94 -9.77 -3.18
N GLN A 125 7.61 -10.20 -4.40
CA GLN A 125 6.55 -11.18 -4.64
C GLN A 125 6.86 -12.50 -3.94
N GLU A 126 8.08 -13.04 -4.08
CA GLU A 126 8.51 -14.24 -3.38
C GLU A 126 8.43 -14.10 -1.86
N GLY A 127 8.85 -12.95 -1.31
CA GLY A 127 8.72 -12.62 0.11
C GLY A 127 7.27 -12.55 0.58
N ALA A 128 6.36 -12.08 -0.28
CA ALA A 128 4.94 -12.01 0.02
C ALA A 128 4.21 -13.36 -0.13
N GLU A 129 4.74 -14.28 -0.92
CA GLU A 129 4.18 -15.63 -1.12
C GLU A 129 4.65 -16.64 -0.06
N MET A 130 5.66 -16.32 0.75
CA MET A 130 6.09 -17.20 1.85
C MET A 130 4.93 -17.50 2.81
N SER A 131 4.61 -18.78 2.96
CA SER A 131 3.53 -19.27 3.81
C SER A 131 3.97 -19.43 5.27
N GLY A 132 3.01 -19.43 6.21
CA GLY A 132 3.25 -19.77 7.62
C GLY A 132 2.88 -18.69 8.65
N ASP A 133 2.50 -17.49 8.21
CA ASP A 133 2.22 -16.34 9.09
C ASP A 133 0.72 -15.94 9.20
N GLY A 134 -0.16 -16.62 8.45
CA GLY A 134 -1.60 -16.27 8.37
C GLY A 134 -1.89 -14.93 7.66
N GLY A 135 -0.88 -14.37 7.00
CA GLY A 135 -0.98 -13.19 6.14
C GLY A 135 -1.56 -13.52 4.77
N VAL A 136 -1.87 -12.47 4.01
CA VAL A 136 -2.41 -12.55 2.63
C VAL A 136 -1.49 -11.74 1.74
N PRO A 137 -0.97 -12.29 0.63
CA PRO A 137 -0.08 -11.54 -0.26
C PRO A 137 -0.82 -10.33 -0.85
N PRO A 138 -0.11 -9.23 -1.15
CA PRO A 138 -0.72 -8.11 -1.85
C PRO A 138 -1.15 -8.55 -3.25
N GLU A 139 -2.27 -8.02 -3.73
CA GLU A 139 -2.77 -8.26 -5.09
C GLU A 139 -1.81 -7.71 -6.15
N LYS A 140 -1.04 -6.68 -5.79
CA LYS A 140 -0.13 -5.99 -6.71
C LYS A 140 1.15 -5.56 -6.00
N VAL A 141 2.28 -5.76 -6.67
CA VAL A 141 3.59 -5.23 -6.29
C VAL A 141 4.07 -4.34 -7.43
N LEU A 142 4.41 -3.10 -7.11
CA LEU A 142 4.86 -2.07 -8.03
C LEU A 142 6.25 -1.60 -7.62
N LEU A 143 7.04 -1.15 -8.58
CA LEU A 143 8.28 -0.42 -8.32
C LEU A 143 8.04 1.07 -8.58
N ALA A 144 8.38 1.92 -7.61
CA ALA A 144 8.37 3.35 -7.80
C ALA A 144 9.54 3.78 -8.71
N HIS A 145 9.25 4.72 -9.59
CA HIS A 145 10.25 5.48 -10.34
C HIS A 145 9.91 6.97 -10.23
N ASP A 146 10.84 7.82 -10.65
CA ASP A 146 10.62 9.26 -10.67
C ASP A 146 9.33 9.59 -11.44
N PHE A 147 8.50 10.44 -10.85
CA PHE A 147 7.21 10.88 -11.40
C PHE A 147 6.16 9.77 -11.63
N LEU A 148 6.28 8.62 -10.95
CA LEU A 148 5.17 7.65 -10.91
C LEU A 148 3.94 8.31 -10.29
N GLU A 149 2.84 8.31 -11.04
CA GLU A 149 1.50 8.65 -10.56
C GLU A 149 0.72 7.35 -10.32
N LEU A 150 -0.21 7.36 -9.36
CA LEU A 150 -1.09 6.22 -9.10
C LEU A 150 -2.52 6.72 -8.98
N GLU A 151 -3.40 6.18 -9.81
CA GLU A 151 -4.84 6.41 -9.71
C GLU A 151 -5.53 5.26 -8.98
N ARG A 152 -6.49 5.61 -8.11
CA ARG A 152 -7.33 4.62 -7.43
C ARG A 152 -8.61 4.39 -8.21
N THR A 153 -8.78 3.17 -8.69
CA THR A 153 -9.96 2.74 -9.44
C THR A 153 -11.20 2.58 -8.54
N ALA A 154 -12.38 2.46 -9.15
CA ALA A 154 -13.65 2.32 -8.42
C ALA A 154 -13.73 1.03 -7.59
N ASP A 155 -13.11 -0.05 -8.04
CA ASP A 155 -12.93 -1.32 -7.32
C ASP A 155 -11.82 -1.26 -6.25
N GLY A 156 -11.12 -0.14 -6.16
CA GLY A 156 -10.19 0.16 -5.06
C GLY A 156 -8.76 -0.31 -5.27
N GLN A 157 -8.39 -0.66 -6.50
CA GLN A 157 -7.02 -0.97 -6.89
C GLN A 157 -6.24 0.32 -7.23
N PHE A 158 -4.91 0.24 -7.19
CA PHE A 158 -4.02 1.31 -7.61
C PHE A 158 -3.33 0.94 -8.93
N VAL A 159 -3.43 1.83 -9.92
CA VAL A 159 -2.84 1.66 -11.26
C VAL A 159 -1.94 2.85 -11.61
N PRO A 160 -0.77 2.62 -12.23
CA PRO A 160 0.02 3.68 -12.85
C PRO A 160 -0.73 4.45 -13.93
#